data_AF-A0A8B7DSH3-F1
#
_entry.id   AF-A0A8B7DSH3-F1
#
_cell.length_a   1.000
_cell.length_b   1.000
_cell.length_c   1.000
_cell.angle_alpha   90.00
_cell.angle_beta   90.00
_cell.angle_gamma   90.00
#
_symmetry.space_group_name_H-M   'P 1'
#
loop_
_entity.id
_entity.type
_entity.pdbx_description
1 polymer ?
#
loop_
_entity_poly.entity_id
_entity_poly.type
_entity_poly.pdbx_seq_one_letter_code
_entity_poly.pdbx_strand_id
1 'polypeptide(L)'
;MLVRKKMSATDKIEAIGDILIEQLPHFSPYIRFCSCMSKACRLLQDKVEKDAEFKQFEKKCAGDSRLKQNLSLSSYLLKPLQRITKYPLIISGILKYTPEEHYDRANLLASHEKAEELCTQVNEAVRSQENSSRLEWLQERVNLAGLEEDLVFNSQTNCLGQRKYVYHGILHKHKSNKELRVFLFNDFLLLCRLQNTHFQSKPLLTVFHPDSGMQLTIYKKAIFLNEITVKLPTDPEINETLFHLSHIDCVYSFRAPSKMERNTWVNKIQQASQIFIETEREKRSKITRARSVCDSNEVGRLIVTIMEGADLHPSDPTGTSDPYCEVSMGSQEQKTKVIPKDLNPKWNSTMIFSVKDLEKDVLCISVFDRDFFSPNDFLGRTEVTVSSILKEGNGPITKRLLLHEVDTGEIVVTLELKNLKIL
;
A
#
# COMPACT_ATOMS: atom_id res chain seq x y z
N MET A 1 8.93 15.56 37.24
CA MET A 1 8.20 15.15 38.48
C MET A 1 9.06 15.19 39.75
N LEU A 2 10.18 14.44 39.85
CA LEU A 2 11.00 14.40 41.07
C LEU A 2 11.59 15.77 41.47
N VAL A 3 12.00 16.57 40.49
CA VAL A 3 12.49 17.94 40.71
C VAL A 3 11.39 18.82 41.29
N ARG A 4 10.19 18.84 40.67
CA ARG A 4 9.02 19.59 41.19
C ARG A 4 8.62 19.16 42.59
N LYS A 5 8.67 17.85 42.88
CA LYS A 5 8.40 17.36 44.22
C LYS A 5 9.40 17.91 45.23
N LYS A 6 10.70 17.83 44.93
CA LYS A 6 11.77 18.37 45.80
C LYS A 6 11.69 19.89 45.99
N MET A 7 11.18 20.61 45.00
CA MET A 7 11.04 22.07 45.04
C MET A 7 9.71 22.54 45.66
N SER A 8 8.77 21.64 45.91
CA SER A 8 7.48 21.97 46.51
C SER A 8 7.61 22.05 48.03
N ALA A 9 7.20 23.18 48.62
CA ALA A 9 7.18 23.36 50.07
C ALA A 9 6.13 22.46 50.76
N THR A 10 5.15 21.93 50.02
CA THR A 10 4.02 21.15 50.55
C THR A 10 4.05 19.68 50.13
N ASP A 11 5.14 19.23 49.48
CA ASP A 11 5.26 17.90 48.84
C ASP A 11 4.20 17.59 47.75
N LYS A 12 3.33 18.57 47.45
CA LYS A 12 2.29 18.49 46.41
C LYS A 12 2.83 18.99 45.08
N ILE A 13 2.43 18.33 44.00
CA ILE A 13 2.75 18.74 42.64
C ILE A 13 1.52 19.43 42.08
N GLU A 14 1.62 20.75 41.90
CA GLU A 14 0.50 21.58 41.43
C GLU A 14 0.21 21.42 39.93
N ALA A 15 1.22 21.05 39.12
CA ALA A 15 1.06 20.82 37.69
C ALA A 15 2.03 19.76 37.16
N ILE A 16 1.57 18.99 36.17
CA ILE A 16 2.35 17.95 35.48
C ILE A 16 2.08 17.88 33.98
N GLY A 17 0.95 18.43 33.51
CA GLY A 17 0.53 18.35 32.11
C GLY A 17 1.54 18.93 31.13
N ASP A 18 2.14 20.07 31.47
CA ASP A 18 3.16 20.74 30.66
C ASP A 18 4.40 19.87 30.41
N ILE A 19 4.89 19.17 31.44
CA ILE A 19 5.99 18.20 31.31
C ILE A 19 5.58 17.07 30.37
N LEU A 20 4.35 16.58 30.47
CA LEU A 20 3.88 15.49 29.60
C LEU A 20 3.79 15.93 28.14
N ILE A 21 3.30 17.15 27.87
CA ILE A 21 3.24 17.73 26.52
C ILE A 21 4.63 17.82 25.89
N GLU A 22 5.63 18.24 26.69
CA GLU A 22 7.02 18.38 26.24
C GLU A 22 7.65 17.00 26.00
N GLN A 23 7.41 16.02 26.87
CA GLN A 23 8.14 14.75 26.83
C GLN A 23 7.53 13.68 25.92
N LEU A 24 6.19 13.60 25.79
CA LEU A 24 5.52 12.56 24.99
C LEU A 24 5.99 12.50 23.52
N PRO A 25 6.23 13.63 22.82
CA PRO A 25 6.76 13.61 21.46
C PRO A 25 8.12 12.90 21.32
N HIS A 26 8.92 12.86 22.40
CA HIS A 26 10.23 12.19 22.41
C HIS A 26 10.15 10.67 22.61
N PHE A 27 8.95 10.11 22.76
CA PHE A 27 8.76 8.67 22.96
C PHE A 27 8.64 7.88 21.64
N SER A 28 8.97 8.49 20.50
CA SER A 28 9.05 7.81 19.20
C SER A 28 9.90 6.52 19.18
N PRO A 29 10.95 6.32 20.02
CA PRO A 29 11.66 5.03 20.07
C PRO A 29 10.77 3.83 20.46
N TYR A 30 9.66 4.05 21.19
CA TYR A 30 8.71 2.99 21.52
C TYR A 30 8.02 2.41 20.28
N ILE A 31 7.84 3.21 19.23
CA ILE A 31 7.23 2.79 17.96
C ILE A 31 8.07 1.67 17.35
N ARG A 32 9.38 1.92 17.20
CA ARG A 32 10.31 0.92 16.66
C ARG A 32 10.41 -0.30 17.58
N PHE A 33 10.60 -0.09 18.89
CA PHE A 33 10.73 -1.18 19.85
C PHE A 33 9.53 -2.13 19.80
N CYS A 34 8.31 -1.59 19.90
CA CYS A 34 7.08 -2.39 19.91
C CYS A 34 6.87 -3.09 18.57
N SER A 35 7.15 -2.43 17.44
CA SER A 35 7.00 -3.04 16.12
C SER A 35 7.88 -4.29 15.92
N CYS A 36 9.07 -4.33 16.52
CA CYS A 36 9.98 -5.48 16.45
C CYS A 36 9.79 -6.52 17.56
N MET A 37 8.99 -6.21 18.59
CA MET A 37 8.87 -7.04 19.79
C MET A 37 8.43 -8.48 19.49
N SER A 38 7.49 -8.68 18.56
CA SER A 38 7.00 -10.02 18.19
C SER A 38 8.08 -10.88 17.52
N LYS A 39 8.99 -10.27 16.74
CA LYS A 39 10.15 -10.95 16.15
C LYS A 39 11.14 -11.35 17.25
N ALA A 40 11.44 -10.45 18.18
CA ALA A 40 12.34 -10.72 19.30
C ALA A 40 11.82 -11.84 20.22
N CYS A 41 10.53 -11.82 20.59
CA CYS A 41 9.93 -12.87 21.42
C CYS A 41 9.98 -14.25 20.73
N ARG A 42 9.73 -14.31 19.42
CA ARG A 42 9.86 -15.57 18.65
C ARG A 42 11.28 -16.09 18.63
N LEU A 43 12.27 -15.23 18.39
CA LEU A 43 13.68 -15.61 18.42
C LEU A 43 14.10 -16.14 19.80
N LEU A 44 13.67 -15.47 20.88
CA LEU A 44 13.94 -15.94 22.24
C LEU A 44 13.30 -17.30 22.50
N GLN A 45 12.04 -17.49 22.11
CA GLN A 45 11.37 -18.78 22.26
C GLN A 45 12.10 -19.89 21.50
N ASP A 46 12.45 -19.63 20.24
CA ASP A 46 13.19 -20.59 19.40
C ASP A 46 14.53 -20.97 20.01
N LYS A 47 15.28 -19.99 20.55
CA LYS A 47 16.54 -20.23 21.27
C LYS A 47 16.34 -21.04 22.55
N VAL A 48 15.32 -20.74 23.36
CA VAL A 48 15.02 -21.51 24.58
C VAL A 48 14.63 -22.96 24.24
N GLU A 49 13.98 -23.20 23.11
CA GLU A 49 13.55 -24.53 22.67
C GLU A 49 14.69 -25.35 22.05
N LYS A 50 15.53 -24.72 21.22
CA LYS A 50 16.56 -25.42 20.42
C LYS A 50 17.97 -25.41 21.03
N ASP A 51 18.27 -24.49 21.96
CA ASP A 51 19.61 -24.28 22.52
C ASP A 51 19.62 -24.45 24.04
N ALA A 52 20.13 -25.60 24.49
CA ALA A 52 20.15 -25.98 25.90
C ALA A 52 21.05 -25.07 26.74
N GLU A 53 22.17 -24.60 26.19
CA GLU A 53 23.09 -23.68 26.88
C GLU A 53 22.42 -22.32 27.08
N PHE A 54 21.76 -21.81 26.03
CA PHE A 54 21.00 -20.56 26.13
C PHE A 54 19.88 -20.65 27.17
N LYS A 55 19.12 -21.75 27.18
CA LYS A 55 18.05 -22.00 28.15
C LYS A 55 18.57 -21.99 29.60
N GLN A 56 19.72 -22.62 29.85
CA GLN A 56 20.33 -22.61 31.18
C GLN A 56 20.82 -21.21 31.57
N PHE A 57 21.39 -20.47 30.62
CA PHE A 57 21.83 -19.09 30.82
C PHE A 57 20.65 -18.16 31.16
N GLU A 58 19.54 -18.23 30.41
CA GLU A 58 18.35 -17.42 30.68
C GLU A 58 17.80 -17.69 32.10
N LYS A 59 17.73 -18.97 32.48
CA LYS A 59 17.29 -19.37 33.83
C LYS A 59 18.19 -18.83 34.92
N LYS A 60 19.51 -18.80 34.69
CA LYS A 60 20.49 -18.21 35.62
C LYS A 60 20.24 -16.71 35.78
N CYS A 61 20.04 -15.98 34.67
CA CYS A 61 19.74 -14.56 34.70
C CYS A 61 18.41 -14.25 35.41
N ALA A 62 17.38 -15.09 35.22
CA ALA A 62 16.08 -14.93 35.86
C ALA A 62 16.12 -15.10 37.39
N GLY A 63 17.18 -15.71 37.95
CA GLY A 63 17.39 -15.89 39.38
C GLY A 63 17.92 -14.66 40.13
N ASP A 64 18.13 -13.53 39.46
CA ASP A 64 18.61 -12.29 40.09
C ASP A 64 17.59 -11.72 41.09
N SER A 65 18.04 -11.39 42.30
CA SER A 65 17.18 -10.92 43.40
C SER A 65 16.48 -9.58 43.13
N ARG A 66 16.95 -8.80 42.15
CA ARG A 66 16.31 -7.53 41.73
C ARG A 66 15.07 -7.76 40.87
N LEU A 67 14.93 -8.96 40.29
CA LEU A 67 13.82 -9.30 39.42
C LEU A 67 12.60 -9.73 40.26
N LYS A 68 11.45 -9.11 40.00
CA LYS A 68 10.20 -9.45 40.69
C LYS A 68 9.66 -10.75 40.11
N GLN A 69 9.72 -11.83 40.89
CA GLN A 69 9.22 -13.18 40.56
C GLN A 69 9.94 -13.80 39.34
N ASN A 70 9.90 -15.14 39.24
CA ASN A 70 10.54 -15.96 38.19
C ASN A 70 9.97 -15.71 36.77
N LEU A 71 9.94 -14.46 36.33
CA LEU A 71 9.47 -14.02 35.03
C LEU A 71 10.58 -14.25 34.00
N SER A 72 10.21 -14.82 32.86
CA SER A 72 11.12 -14.97 31.71
C SER A 72 11.52 -13.62 31.12
N LEU A 73 12.61 -13.59 30.35
CA LEU A 73 13.05 -12.37 29.64
C LEU A 73 11.95 -11.80 28.74
N SER A 74 11.19 -12.68 28.06
CA SER A 74 10.06 -12.30 27.20
C SER A 74 8.98 -11.51 27.95
N SER A 75 8.78 -11.79 29.24
CA SER A 75 7.81 -11.05 30.07
C SER A 75 8.23 -9.60 30.31
N TYR A 76 9.53 -9.33 30.38
CA TYR A 76 10.07 -7.97 30.52
C TYR A 76 10.00 -7.18 29.22
N LEU A 77 10.11 -7.83 28.07
CA LEU A 77 9.97 -7.18 26.75
C LEU A 77 8.58 -6.60 26.52
N LEU A 78 7.54 -7.09 27.22
CA LEU A 78 6.19 -6.52 27.16
C LEU A 78 6.07 -5.17 27.88
N LYS A 79 7.00 -4.84 28.80
CA LYS A 79 6.86 -3.66 29.68
C LYS A 79 6.80 -2.33 28.91
N PRO A 80 7.59 -2.09 27.84
CA PRO A 80 7.47 -0.86 27.06
C PRO A 80 6.09 -0.68 26.43
N LEU A 81 5.51 -1.74 25.84
CA LEU A 81 4.15 -1.72 25.30
C LEU A 81 3.12 -1.50 26.42
N GLN A 82 3.26 -2.18 27.55
CA GLN A 82 2.38 -1.98 28.71
C GLN A 82 2.50 -0.56 29.29
N ARG A 83 3.66 0.09 29.16
CA ARG A 83 3.86 1.45 29.66
C ARG A 83 3.22 2.47 28.74
N ILE A 84 3.39 2.32 27.43
CA ILE A 84 2.86 3.28 26.47
C ILE A 84 1.33 3.36 26.54
N THR A 85 0.67 2.20 26.61
CA THR A 85 -0.80 2.10 26.71
C THR A 85 -1.35 2.55 28.06
N LYS A 86 -0.50 2.68 29.09
CA LYS A 86 -0.92 3.20 30.39
C LYS A 86 -0.91 4.73 30.47
N TYR A 87 -0.18 5.44 29.62
CA TYR A 87 -0.13 6.91 29.71
C TYR A 87 -1.50 7.55 29.52
N PRO A 88 -2.31 7.21 28.50
CA PRO A 88 -3.67 7.75 28.36
C PRO A 88 -4.51 7.49 29.61
N LEU A 89 -4.48 6.25 30.13
CA LEU A 89 -5.24 5.86 31.32
C LEU A 89 -4.84 6.62 32.58
N ILE A 90 -3.53 6.83 32.78
CA ILE A 90 -3.00 7.57 33.93
C ILE A 90 -3.38 9.06 33.81
N ILE A 91 -3.21 9.66 32.63
CA ILE A 91 -3.53 11.06 32.39
C ILE A 91 -5.04 11.29 32.55
N SER A 92 -5.87 10.39 32.02
CA SER A 92 -7.33 10.38 32.22
C SER A 92 -7.67 10.30 33.71
N GLY A 93 -6.96 9.46 34.47
CA GLY A 93 -7.09 9.37 35.92
C GLY A 93 -6.78 10.69 36.64
N ILE A 94 -5.77 11.45 36.19
CA ILE A 94 -5.43 12.78 36.75
C ILE A 94 -6.50 13.81 36.35
N LEU A 95 -6.87 13.83 35.06
CA LEU A 95 -7.90 14.73 34.51
C LEU A 95 -9.23 14.62 35.25
N LYS A 96 -9.64 13.40 35.60
CA LYS A 96 -10.88 13.13 36.36
C LYS A 96 -10.95 13.89 37.68
N TYR A 97 -9.80 14.13 38.34
CA TYR A 97 -9.72 14.83 39.62
C TYR A 97 -9.12 16.25 39.50
N THR A 98 -9.00 16.77 38.28
CA THR A 98 -8.51 18.13 38.02
C THR A 98 -9.69 19.04 37.64
N PRO A 99 -10.07 20.03 38.48
CA PRO A 99 -11.21 20.94 38.23
C PRO A 99 -11.13 21.68 36.90
N GLU A 100 -12.27 22.13 36.37
CA GLU A 100 -12.34 22.80 35.06
C GLU A 100 -11.55 24.10 35.01
N GLU A 101 -11.54 24.81 36.14
CA GLU A 101 -10.88 26.10 36.33
C GLU A 101 -9.39 25.95 36.66
N HIS A 102 -8.91 24.72 36.85
CA HIS A 102 -7.52 24.47 37.21
C HIS A 102 -6.60 24.74 36.01
N TYR A 103 -5.56 25.57 36.22
CA TYR A 103 -4.68 26.04 35.13
C TYR A 103 -3.96 24.91 34.37
N ASP A 104 -3.66 23.77 35.02
CA ASP A 104 -3.02 22.61 34.36
C ASP A 104 -3.99 21.74 33.55
N ARG A 105 -5.31 21.94 33.64
CA ARG A 105 -6.30 21.09 32.96
C ARG A 105 -6.14 21.13 31.44
N ALA A 106 -5.92 22.31 30.87
CA ALA A 106 -5.70 22.46 29.44
C ALA A 106 -4.46 21.68 28.98
N ASN A 107 -3.38 21.73 29.76
CA ASN A 107 -2.17 20.96 29.46
C ASN A 107 -2.41 19.45 29.57
N LEU A 108 -3.16 19.02 30.58
CA LEU A 108 -3.49 17.61 30.75
C LEU A 108 -4.34 17.07 29.60
N LEU A 109 -5.31 17.83 29.09
CA LEU A 109 -6.11 17.46 27.92
C LEU A 109 -5.22 17.29 26.67
N ALA A 110 -4.38 18.28 26.36
CA ALA A 110 -3.46 18.17 25.24
C ALA A 110 -2.42 17.05 25.42
N SER A 111 -1.97 16.78 26.65
CA SER A 111 -1.09 15.63 26.93
C SER A 111 -1.80 14.29 26.75
N HIS A 112 -3.10 14.21 27.04
CA HIS A 112 -3.90 13.01 26.85
C HIS A 112 -4.01 12.68 25.36
N GLU A 113 -4.37 13.68 24.54
CA GLU A 113 -4.44 13.55 23.08
C GLU A 113 -3.11 13.05 22.50
N LYS A 114 -1.98 13.66 22.90
CA LYS A 114 -0.64 13.20 22.49
C LYS A 114 -0.34 11.76 22.91
N ALA A 115 -0.79 11.34 24.09
CA ALA A 115 -0.57 9.97 24.57
C ALA A 115 -1.41 8.95 23.78
N GLU A 116 -2.64 9.30 23.40
CA GLU A 116 -3.51 8.47 22.55
C GLU A 116 -2.97 8.38 21.13
N GLU A 117 -2.49 9.50 20.58
CA GLU A 117 -1.84 9.54 19.27
C GLU A 117 -0.63 8.61 19.25
N LEU A 118 0.24 8.69 20.26
CA LEU A 118 1.40 7.82 20.38
C LEU A 118 1.02 6.33 20.47
N CYS A 119 -0.04 5.98 21.21
CA CYS A 119 -0.55 4.60 21.25
C CYS A 119 -1.03 4.13 19.88
N THR A 120 -1.72 5.01 19.15
CA THR A 120 -2.18 4.74 17.78
C THR A 120 -1.00 4.51 16.85
N GLN A 121 0.02 5.37 16.88
CA GLN A 121 1.24 5.22 16.09
C GLN A 121 1.98 3.90 16.38
N VAL A 122 2.11 3.53 17.67
CA VAL A 122 2.70 2.24 18.08
C VAL A 122 1.91 1.06 17.53
N ASN A 123 0.58 1.09 17.67
CA ASN A 123 -0.30 0.02 17.20
C ASN A 123 -0.24 -0.16 15.68
N GLU A 124 -0.27 0.95 14.91
CA GLU A 124 -0.13 0.91 13.46
C GLU A 124 1.26 0.43 13.03
N ALA A 125 2.33 0.81 13.74
CA ALA A 125 3.68 0.32 13.44
C ALA A 125 3.82 -1.19 13.67
N VAL A 126 3.23 -1.72 14.75
CA VAL A 126 3.17 -3.18 14.98
C VAL A 126 2.43 -3.87 13.85
N ARG A 127 1.24 -3.38 13.49
CA ARG A 127 0.43 -3.93 12.40
C ARG A 127 1.15 -3.88 11.06
N SER A 128 1.80 -2.76 10.75
CA SER A 128 2.59 -2.56 9.53
C SER A 128 3.78 -3.52 9.46
N GLN A 129 4.50 -3.70 10.57
CA GLN A 129 5.65 -4.61 10.61
C GLN A 129 5.22 -6.08 10.45
N GLU A 130 4.08 -6.48 11.01
CA GLU A 130 3.50 -7.81 10.76
C GLU A 130 3.09 -7.98 9.30
N ASN A 131 2.45 -6.97 8.71
CA ASN A 131 2.08 -6.97 7.30
C ASN A 131 3.31 -7.14 6.41
N SER A 132 4.34 -6.29 6.57
CA SER A 132 5.62 -6.37 5.83
C SER A 132 6.22 -7.76 5.91
N SER A 133 6.27 -8.35 7.11
CA SER A 133 6.85 -9.68 7.30
C SER A 133 6.06 -10.78 6.57
N ARG A 134 4.73 -10.66 6.46
CA ARG A 134 3.90 -11.60 5.71
C ARG A 134 4.08 -11.44 4.20
N LEU A 135 4.23 -10.21 3.72
CA LEU A 135 4.46 -9.91 2.30
C LEU A 135 5.85 -10.36 1.85
N GLU A 136 6.89 -10.12 2.67
CA GLU A 136 8.25 -10.65 2.45
C GLU A 136 8.25 -12.19 2.40
N TRP A 137 7.55 -12.83 3.34
CA TRP A 137 7.41 -14.28 3.32
C TRP A 137 6.75 -14.79 2.02
N LEU A 138 5.73 -14.08 1.51
CA LEU A 138 5.10 -14.45 0.22
C LEU A 138 6.06 -14.27 -0.95
N GLN A 139 6.86 -13.20 -0.94
CA GLN A 139 7.87 -12.94 -1.98
C GLN A 139 8.89 -14.08 -2.09
N GLU A 140 9.32 -14.64 -0.95
CA GLU A 140 10.31 -15.72 -0.92
C GLU A 140 9.75 -17.11 -1.26
N ARG A 141 8.44 -17.33 -1.06
CA ARG A 141 7.83 -18.67 -1.06
C ARG A 141 6.84 -18.92 -2.18
N VAL A 142 6.42 -17.87 -2.90
CA VAL A 142 5.51 -18.00 -4.03
C VAL A 142 6.32 -17.87 -5.31
N ASN A 143 6.39 -18.95 -6.08
CA ASN A 143 6.86 -18.91 -7.46
C ASN A 143 5.80 -18.21 -8.33
N LEU A 144 6.16 -17.03 -8.81
CA LEU A 144 5.35 -16.14 -9.64
C LEU A 144 5.56 -16.37 -11.15
N ALA A 145 6.30 -17.41 -11.55
CA ALA A 145 6.48 -17.77 -12.94
C ALA A 145 5.12 -17.97 -13.64
N GLY A 146 4.87 -17.17 -14.67
CA GLY A 146 3.62 -17.16 -15.43
C GLY A 146 2.70 -15.97 -15.17
N LEU A 147 3.08 -15.02 -14.32
CA LEU A 147 2.53 -13.65 -14.39
C LEU A 147 3.12 -12.92 -15.60
N GLU A 148 2.35 -11.96 -16.13
CA GLU A 148 2.79 -11.11 -17.24
C GLU A 148 3.72 -9.99 -16.78
N GLU A 149 3.66 -9.64 -15.49
CA GLU A 149 4.42 -8.57 -14.84
C GLU A 149 5.07 -9.08 -13.53
N ASP A 150 6.11 -8.38 -13.08
CA ASP A 150 6.77 -8.65 -11.81
C ASP A 150 5.92 -8.19 -10.61
N LEU A 151 5.37 -9.18 -9.89
CA LEU A 151 4.66 -8.90 -8.65
C LEU A 151 5.64 -8.80 -7.47
N VAL A 152 5.88 -7.56 -7.03
CA VAL A 152 6.49 -7.28 -5.72
C VAL A 152 5.38 -7.15 -4.68
N PHE A 153 5.25 -8.10 -3.75
CA PHE A 153 4.16 -8.07 -2.75
C PHE A 153 4.23 -6.85 -1.83
N ASN A 154 5.42 -6.53 -1.33
CA ASN A 154 5.62 -5.46 -0.36
C ASN A 154 5.82 -4.07 -1.01
N SER A 155 4.89 -3.68 -1.90
CA SER A 155 4.94 -2.44 -2.66
C SER A 155 3.68 -1.58 -2.48
N GLN A 156 3.69 -0.40 -3.10
CA GLN A 156 2.48 0.41 -3.29
C GLN A 156 1.57 -0.24 -4.32
N THR A 157 0.26 -0.05 -4.14
CA THR A 157 -0.76 -0.45 -5.10
C THR A 157 -1.16 0.74 -5.97
N ASN A 158 -1.77 0.48 -7.11
CA ASN A 158 -2.28 1.51 -8.03
C ASN A 158 -3.25 2.51 -7.37
N CYS A 159 -4.07 2.05 -6.42
CA CYS A 159 -5.16 2.87 -5.87
C CYS A 159 -5.13 3.05 -4.35
N LEU A 160 -4.69 2.04 -3.59
CA LEU A 160 -4.99 1.91 -2.15
C LEU A 160 -3.79 2.23 -1.23
N GLY A 161 -2.70 2.76 -1.78
CA GLY A 161 -1.44 2.95 -1.05
C GLY A 161 -0.71 1.62 -0.85
N GLN A 162 -0.02 1.45 0.28
CA GLN A 162 0.75 0.23 0.59
C GLN A 162 -0.14 -1.03 0.53
N ARG A 163 0.35 -2.09 -0.14
CA ARG A 163 -0.35 -3.38 -0.16
C ARG A 163 -0.47 -3.95 1.25
N LYS A 164 -1.64 -4.50 1.55
CA LYS A 164 -1.97 -5.11 2.84
C LYS A 164 -2.46 -6.53 2.63
N TYR A 165 -1.83 -7.47 3.32
CA TYR A 165 -2.37 -8.80 3.50
C TYR A 165 -3.66 -8.73 4.34
N VAL A 166 -4.74 -9.35 3.88
CA VAL A 166 -6.06 -9.32 4.52
C VAL A 166 -6.45 -10.69 5.09
N TYR A 167 -6.31 -11.75 4.30
CA TYR A 167 -6.70 -13.10 4.71
C TYR A 167 -6.00 -14.20 3.90
N HIS A 168 -5.96 -15.42 4.43
CA HIS A 168 -5.59 -16.60 3.66
C HIS A 168 -6.33 -17.83 4.16
N GLY A 169 -6.31 -18.89 3.35
CA GLY A 169 -6.95 -20.15 3.68
C GLY A 169 -6.94 -21.12 2.51
N ILE A 170 -7.46 -22.31 2.78
CA ILE A 170 -7.62 -23.35 1.76
C ILE A 170 -9.02 -23.24 1.16
N LEU A 171 -9.10 -23.18 -0.16
CA LEU A 171 -10.35 -23.24 -0.92
C LEU A 171 -10.28 -24.37 -1.95
N HIS A 172 -11.37 -25.11 -2.12
CA HIS A 172 -11.48 -26.15 -3.13
C HIS A 172 -12.30 -25.65 -4.32
N LYS A 173 -11.80 -25.85 -5.55
CA LYS A 173 -12.60 -25.55 -6.74
C LYS A 173 -13.77 -26.52 -6.84
N HIS A 174 -15.01 -26.01 -6.88
CA HIS A 174 -16.23 -26.82 -6.77
C HIS A 174 -16.30 -27.98 -7.78
N LYS A 175 -16.03 -27.72 -9.07
CA LYS A 175 -16.16 -28.75 -10.12
C LYS A 175 -15.03 -29.79 -10.13
N SER A 176 -13.80 -29.39 -9.82
CA SER A 176 -12.63 -30.28 -9.94
C SER A 176 -12.08 -30.76 -8.60
N ASN A 177 -12.71 -30.33 -7.50
CA ASN A 177 -12.27 -30.50 -6.11
C ASN A 177 -10.79 -30.16 -5.86
N LYS A 178 -10.22 -29.26 -6.68
CA LYS A 178 -8.79 -28.95 -6.61
C LYS A 178 -8.53 -28.04 -5.43
N GLU A 179 -7.66 -28.48 -4.52
CA GLU A 179 -7.21 -27.69 -3.39
C GLU A 179 -6.33 -26.52 -3.88
N LEU A 180 -6.65 -25.31 -3.41
CA LEU A 180 -5.89 -24.09 -3.65
C LEU A 180 -5.60 -23.40 -2.33
N ARG A 181 -4.38 -22.86 -2.23
CA ARG A 181 -3.98 -21.92 -1.16
C ARG A 181 -4.29 -20.52 -1.67
N VAL A 182 -5.21 -19.85 -1.03
CA VAL A 182 -5.71 -18.55 -1.48
C VAL A 182 -5.27 -17.46 -0.52
N PHE A 183 -4.79 -16.35 -1.07
CA PHE A 183 -4.36 -15.16 -0.32
C PHE A 183 -5.17 -13.96 -0.82
N LEU A 184 -5.79 -13.23 0.11
CA LEU A 184 -6.49 -11.98 -0.15
C LEU A 184 -5.62 -10.82 0.31
N PHE A 185 -5.41 -9.89 -0.62
CA PHE A 185 -4.83 -8.58 -0.36
C PHE A 185 -5.93 -7.52 -0.42
N ASN A 186 -5.59 -6.26 -0.17
CA ASN A 186 -6.52 -5.16 -0.31
C ASN A 186 -6.84 -4.82 -1.78
N ASP A 187 -5.98 -5.20 -2.72
CA ASP A 187 -6.09 -4.89 -4.15
C ASP A 187 -6.47 -6.11 -5.02
N PHE A 188 -6.00 -7.32 -4.70
CA PHE A 188 -6.34 -8.54 -5.47
C PHE A 188 -6.42 -9.81 -4.62
N LEU A 189 -6.95 -10.88 -5.23
CA LEU A 189 -6.96 -12.24 -4.73
C LEU A 189 -5.96 -13.10 -5.52
N LEU A 190 -5.04 -13.76 -4.82
CA LEU A 190 -4.04 -14.66 -5.40
C LEU A 190 -4.40 -16.12 -5.14
N LEU A 191 -4.44 -16.91 -6.20
CA LEU A 191 -4.69 -18.35 -6.14
C LEU A 191 -3.37 -19.10 -6.33
N CYS A 192 -2.97 -19.92 -5.37
CA CYS A 192 -1.74 -20.71 -5.42
C CYS A 192 -2.00 -22.21 -5.30
N ARG A 193 -1.06 -23.02 -5.79
CA ARG A 193 -0.94 -24.45 -5.51
C ARG A 193 0.29 -24.71 -4.66
N LEU A 194 0.23 -25.73 -3.82
CA LEU A 194 1.38 -26.25 -3.10
C LEU A 194 2.25 -27.11 -4.04
N GLN A 195 3.56 -26.88 -4.08
CA GLN A 195 4.50 -27.71 -4.85
C GLN A 195 4.93 -28.96 -4.08
N ASN A 196 5.25 -28.84 -2.79
CA ASN A 196 5.76 -29.95 -1.99
C ASN A 196 4.63 -30.66 -1.23
N THR A 197 4.32 -31.90 -1.63
CA THR A 197 3.23 -32.72 -1.08
C THR A 197 3.55 -33.39 0.27
N HIS A 198 4.80 -33.34 0.75
CA HIS A 198 5.19 -34.00 2.01
C HIS A 198 4.63 -33.36 3.31
N PHE A 199 3.96 -32.19 3.22
CA PHE A 199 3.49 -31.42 4.39
C PHE A 199 1.96 -31.36 4.55
N GLN A 200 1.21 -32.25 3.88
CA GLN A 200 -0.26 -32.21 3.86
C GLN A 200 -0.97 -32.34 5.23
N SER A 201 -0.26 -32.59 6.34
CA SER A 201 -0.86 -32.86 7.66
C SER A 201 -0.65 -31.80 8.75
N LYS A 202 0.06 -30.69 8.52
CA LYS A 202 0.23 -29.66 9.57
C LYS A 202 -0.88 -28.60 9.54
N PRO A 203 -1.46 -28.23 10.70
CA PRO A 203 -2.57 -27.28 10.78
C PRO A 203 -2.20 -25.87 10.27
N LEU A 204 -3.21 -25.18 9.73
CA LEU A 204 -3.17 -23.84 9.09
C LEU A 204 -2.44 -22.74 9.88
N LEU A 205 -2.27 -22.90 11.18
CA LEU A 205 -1.60 -21.95 12.08
C LEU A 205 -0.11 -21.72 11.74
N THR A 206 0.46 -22.46 10.78
CA THR A 206 1.89 -22.46 10.47
C THR A 206 2.27 -21.87 9.10
N VAL A 207 1.32 -21.31 8.33
CA VAL A 207 1.59 -20.83 6.95
C VAL A 207 2.77 -19.85 6.91
N PHE A 208 2.77 -18.84 7.78
CA PHE A 208 3.85 -17.84 7.86
C PHE A 208 4.99 -18.25 8.81
N HIS A 209 5.06 -19.52 9.22
CA HIS A 209 6.19 -19.98 10.02
C HIS A 209 7.45 -20.09 9.14
N PRO A 210 8.61 -19.55 9.55
CA PRO A 210 9.84 -19.61 8.77
C PRO A 210 10.25 -21.04 8.40
N ASP A 211 10.09 -21.97 9.34
CA ASP A 211 10.45 -23.39 9.19
C ASP A 211 9.39 -24.23 8.44
N SER A 212 8.35 -23.63 7.86
CA SER A 212 7.27 -24.39 7.20
C SER A 212 7.75 -25.15 5.95
N GLY A 213 8.88 -24.76 5.36
CA GLY A 213 9.40 -25.36 4.12
C GLY A 213 8.45 -25.23 2.92
N MET A 214 7.36 -24.46 3.06
CA MET A 214 6.29 -24.40 2.09
C MET A 214 6.75 -23.65 0.84
N GLN A 215 6.51 -24.24 -0.32
CA GLN A 215 6.76 -23.65 -1.64
C GLN A 215 5.46 -23.67 -2.45
N LEU A 216 5.07 -22.50 -2.95
CA LEU A 216 3.82 -22.25 -3.64
C LEU A 216 4.09 -21.88 -5.10
N THR A 217 3.13 -22.12 -5.98
CA THR A 217 3.15 -21.60 -7.35
C THR A 217 1.81 -21.02 -7.69
N ILE A 218 1.79 -19.92 -8.41
CA ILE A 218 0.55 -19.32 -8.90
C ILE A 218 -0.29 -20.34 -9.69
N TYR A 219 -1.60 -20.29 -9.49
CA TYR A 219 -2.55 -21.16 -10.19
C TYR A 219 -3.03 -20.56 -11.50
N LYS A 220 -3.30 -19.26 -11.46
CA LYS A 220 -3.88 -18.41 -12.51
C LYS A 220 -3.49 -16.96 -12.25
N LYS A 221 -3.75 -16.08 -13.22
CA LYS A 221 -3.67 -14.61 -13.04
C LYS A 221 -4.39 -14.17 -11.77
N ALA A 222 -3.85 -13.14 -11.13
CA ALA A 222 -4.48 -12.51 -9.97
C ALA A 222 -5.87 -11.97 -10.34
N ILE A 223 -6.77 -11.95 -9.37
CA ILE A 223 -8.15 -11.50 -9.54
C ILE A 223 -8.28 -10.16 -8.82
N PHE A 224 -8.32 -9.05 -9.55
CA PHE A 224 -8.36 -7.71 -8.95
C PHE A 224 -9.74 -7.39 -8.37
N LEU A 225 -9.77 -6.75 -7.20
CA LEU A 225 -11.00 -6.60 -6.43
C LEU A 225 -11.90 -5.46 -6.92
N ASN A 226 -11.43 -4.60 -7.82
CA ASN A 226 -12.24 -3.54 -8.43
C ASN A 226 -13.21 -4.07 -9.52
N GLU A 227 -13.06 -5.33 -9.94
CA GLU A 227 -13.86 -5.94 -11.01
C GLU A 227 -14.52 -7.27 -10.60
N ILE A 228 -14.84 -7.43 -9.31
CA ILE A 228 -15.46 -8.65 -8.78
C ILE A 228 -16.89 -8.48 -8.30
N THR A 229 -17.62 -9.58 -8.30
CA THR A 229 -18.88 -9.72 -7.56
C THR A 229 -18.93 -11.08 -6.88
N VAL A 230 -19.25 -11.08 -5.58
CA VAL A 230 -19.41 -12.30 -4.80
C VAL A 230 -20.89 -12.65 -4.69
N LYS A 231 -21.26 -13.89 -5.01
CA LYS A 231 -22.63 -14.41 -4.92
C LYS A 231 -22.66 -15.70 -4.11
N LEU A 232 -23.67 -15.82 -3.26
CA LEU A 232 -23.99 -17.09 -2.60
C LEU A 232 -24.90 -17.93 -3.53
N PRO A 233 -24.90 -19.27 -3.38
CA PRO A 233 -25.84 -20.13 -4.08
C PRO A 233 -27.29 -19.75 -3.76
N THR A 234 -28.22 -19.98 -4.70
CA THR A 234 -29.66 -19.69 -4.56
C THR A 234 -30.30 -20.40 -3.36
N ASP A 235 -29.78 -21.58 -3.00
CA ASP A 235 -30.13 -22.31 -1.78
C ASP A 235 -28.86 -22.49 -0.91
N PRO A 236 -28.65 -21.61 0.10
CA PRO A 236 -27.48 -21.67 0.96
C PRO A 236 -27.46 -22.86 1.91
N GLU A 237 -28.59 -23.56 2.12
CA GLU A 237 -28.69 -24.69 3.07
C GLU A 237 -28.19 -26.00 2.47
N ILE A 238 -28.34 -26.20 1.16
CA ILE A 238 -27.84 -27.39 0.46
C ILE A 238 -26.33 -27.34 0.26
N ASN A 239 -25.75 -26.14 0.09
CA ASN A 239 -24.32 -25.95 -0.16
C ASN A 239 -23.73 -24.86 0.76
N GLU A 240 -23.80 -25.09 2.08
CA GLU A 240 -23.41 -24.13 3.12
C GLU A 240 -21.93 -23.68 3.08
N THR A 241 -21.09 -24.36 2.30
CA THR A 241 -19.65 -24.05 2.17
C THR A 241 -19.28 -23.45 0.83
N LEU A 242 -20.23 -23.36 -0.11
CA LEU A 242 -20.01 -22.89 -1.49
C LEU A 242 -20.25 -21.39 -1.61
N PHE A 243 -19.41 -20.72 -2.39
CA PHE A 243 -19.66 -19.37 -2.89
C PHE A 243 -19.13 -19.21 -4.32
N HIS A 244 -19.66 -18.22 -5.03
CA HIS A 244 -19.30 -17.88 -6.39
C HIS A 244 -18.63 -16.51 -6.43
N LEU A 245 -17.55 -16.40 -7.19
CA LEU A 245 -16.81 -15.17 -7.45
C LEU A 245 -16.83 -14.95 -8.96
N SER A 246 -17.56 -13.92 -9.39
CA SER A 246 -17.53 -13.42 -10.76
C SER A 246 -16.43 -12.39 -10.89
N HIS A 247 -15.60 -12.49 -11.92
CA HIS A 247 -14.56 -11.53 -12.28
C HIS A 247 -14.55 -11.37 -13.79
N ILE A 248 -14.95 -10.19 -14.28
CA ILE A 248 -15.15 -9.92 -15.71
C ILE A 248 -16.05 -11.02 -16.32
N ASP A 249 -15.58 -11.76 -17.33
CA ASP A 249 -16.32 -12.82 -18.02
C ASP A 249 -16.11 -14.22 -17.41
N CYS A 250 -15.42 -14.31 -16.27
CA CYS A 250 -15.08 -15.57 -15.61
C CYS A 250 -15.85 -15.75 -14.30
N VAL A 251 -16.36 -16.97 -14.06
CA VAL A 251 -16.98 -17.35 -12.79
C VAL A 251 -16.18 -18.46 -12.11
N TYR A 252 -15.73 -18.18 -10.90
CA TYR A 252 -15.06 -19.10 -10.00
C TYR A 252 -16.04 -19.61 -8.95
N SER A 253 -16.09 -20.92 -8.75
CA SER A 253 -16.92 -21.54 -7.70
C SER A 253 -16.00 -22.22 -6.69
N PHE A 254 -16.01 -21.75 -5.44
CA PHE A 254 -15.14 -22.20 -4.36
C PHE A 254 -15.93 -22.82 -3.21
N ARG A 255 -15.40 -23.93 -2.68
CA ARG A 255 -15.88 -24.58 -1.46
C ARG A 255 -14.87 -24.32 -0.34
N ALA A 256 -15.32 -23.65 0.72
CA ALA A 256 -14.55 -23.42 1.93
C ALA A 256 -14.60 -24.63 2.88
N PRO A 257 -13.69 -24.74 3.87
CA PRO A 257 -13.69 -25.85 4.83
C PRO A 257 -14.92 -25.89 5.74
N SER A 258 -15.53 -24.73 6.00
CA SER A 258 -16.73 -24.61 6.85
C SER A 258 -17.60 -23.43 6.41
N LYS A 259 -18.86 -23.40 6.89
CA LYS A 259 -19.78 -22.28 6.70
C LYS A 259 -19.22 -20.97 7.26
N MET A 260 -18.52 -21.06 8.39
CA MET A 260 -17.85 -19.91 9.03
C MET A 260 -16.71 -19.38 8.17
N GLU A 261 -15.86 -20.25 7.63
CA GLU A 261 -14.79 -19.86 6.70
C GLU A 261 -15.36 -19.24 5.43
N ARG A 262 -16.41 -19.84 4.83
CA ARG A 262 -17.12 -19.27 3.68
C ARG A 262 -17.58 -17.85 3.98
N ASN A 263 -18.28 -17.65 5.10
CA ASN A 263 -18.80 -16.32 5.48
C ASN A 263 -17.66 -15.31 5.69
N THR A 264 -16.55 -15.75 6.30
CA THR A 264 -15.36 -14.92 6.51
C THR A 264 -14.73 -14.49 5.17
N TRP A 265 -14.58 -15.42 4.23
CA TRP A 265 -14.09 -15.12 2.88
C TRP A 265 -15.00 -14.13 2.16
N VAL A 266 -16.30 -14.40 2.12
CA VAL A 266 -17.29 -13.54 1.44
C VAL A 266 -17.26 -12.12 2.02
N ASN A 267 -17.32 -12.00 3.34
CA ASN A 267 -17.30 -10.70 4.03
C ASN A 267 -16.01 -9.92 3.75
N LYS A 268 -14.83 -10.55 3.90
CA LYS A 268 -13.54 -9.88 3.69
C LYS A 268 -13.32 -9.47 2.24
N ILE A 269 -13.71 -10.33 1.28
CA ILE A 269 -13.61 -10.02 -0.15
C ILE A 269 -14.52 -8.83 -0.49
N GLN A 270 -15.77 -8.85 -0.04
CA GLN A 270 -16.73 -7.76 -0.28
C GLN A 270 -16.26 -6.45 0.34
N GLN A 271 -15.76 -6.48 1.58
CA GLN A 271 -15.23 -5.30 2.25
C GLN A 271 -14.04 -4.70 1.50
N ALA A 272 -13.05 -5.53 1.12
CA ALA A 272 -11.88 -5.07 0.40
C ALA A 272 -12.22 -4.53 -1.00
N SER A 273 -13.13 -5.19 -1.72
CA SER A 273 -13.64 -4.75 -3.02
C SER A 273 -14.36 -3.40 -2.92
N GLN A 274 -15.24 -3.22 -1.93
CA GLN A 274 -15.94 -1.96 -1.72
C GLN A 274 -14.98 -0.80 -1.48
N ILE A 275 -13.99 -1.01 -0.59
CA ILE A 275 -12.95 0.00 -0.31
C ILE A 275 -12.17 0.35 -1.58
N PHE A 276 -11.82 -0.64 -2.41
CA PHE A 276 -11.14 -0.40 -3.68
C PHE A 276 -12.00 0.49 -4.59
N ILE A 277 -13.22 0.06 -4.88
CA ILE A 277 -14.13 0.76 -5.80
C ILE A 277 -14.41 2.20 -5.34
N GLU A 278 -14.66 2.41 -4.04
CA GLU A 278 -14.89 3.74 -3.47
C GLU A 278 -13.65 4.64 -3.61
N THR A 279 -12.47 4.14 -3.26
CA THR A 279 -11.21 4.90 -3.36
C THR A 279 -10.92 5.29 -4.80
N GLU A 280 -11.16 4.39 -5.75
CA GLU A 280 -10.94 4.66 -7.16
C GLU A 280 -11.94 5.70 -7.70
N ARG A 281 -13.20 5.62 -7.28
CA ARG A 281 -14.24 6.61 -7.59
C ARG A 281 -13.89 8.00 -7.05
N GLU A 282 -13.40 8.08 -5.81
CA GLU A 282 -12.97 9.35 -5.22
C GLU A 282 -11.75 9.95 -5.91
N LYS A 283 -10.78 9.13 -6.31
CA LYS A 283 -9.63 9.59 -7.11
C LYS A 283 -10.10 10.17 -8.45
N ARG A 284 -10.98 9.45 -9.16
CA ARG A 284 -11.55 9.91 -10.43
C ARG A 284 -12.34 11.22 -10.26
N SER A 285 -13.14 11.36 -9.19
CA SER A 285 -13.92 12.58 -8.96
C SER A 285 -13.05 13.80 -8.64
N LYS A 286 -11.96 13.62 -7.89
CA LYS A 286 -10.97 14.67 -7.62
C LYS A 286 -10.29 15.16 -8.91
N ILE A 287 -9.93 14.24 -9.80
CA ILE A 287 -9.34 14.57 -11.12
C ILE A 287 -10.35 15.34 -11.98
N THR A 288 -11.60 14.88 -12.09
CA THR A 288 -12.63 15.58 -12.87
C THR A 288 -12.90 16.98 -12.33
N ARG A 289 -12.97 17.16 -11.01
CA ARG A 289 -13.17 18.47 -10.38
C ARG A 289 -12.01 19.43 -10.63
N ALA A 290 -10.77 18.92 -10.68
CA ALA A 290 -9.61 19.73 -11.03
C ALA A 290 -9.67 20.23 -12.48
N ARG A 291 -10.23 19.43 -13.40
CA ARG A 291 -10.38 19.77 -14.83
C ARG A 291 -11.48 20.80 -15.13
N SER A 292 -12.51 20.93 -14.30
CA SER A 292 -13.67 21.82 -14.59
C SER A 292 -13.48 23.30 -14.22
N VAL A 293 -12.35 23.69 -13.61
CA VAL A 293 -12.14 25.04 -13.04
C VAL A 293 -11.59 26.06 -14.06
N CYS A 294 -11.35 25.67 -15.31
CA CYS A 294 -10.35 26.35 -16.14
C CYS A 294 -10.77 26.74 -17.56
N ASP A 295 -11.99 27.23 -17.78
CA ASP A 295 -12.56 27.33 -19.14
C ASP A 295 -13.02 28.73 -19.58
N SER A 296 -12.19 29.77 -19.45
CA SER A 296 -12.64 31.14 -19.80
C SER A 296 -11.69 32.06 -20.58
N ASN A 297 -10.56 31.61 -21.13
CA ASN A 297 -9.69 32.46 -21.99
C ASN A 297 -8.88 31.63 -23.03
N GLU A 298 -9.51 31.08 -24.07
CA GLU A 298 -8.82 30.36 -25.17
C GLU A 298 -8.38 31.33 -26.28
N VAL A 299 -7.07 31.37 -26.56
CA VAL A 299 -6.43 32.15 -27.65
C VAL A 299 -6.10 31.31 -28.89
N GLY A 300 -6.17 29.97 -28.81
CA GLY A 300 -6.00 29.08 -29.96
C GLY A 300 -6.03 27.61 -29.57
N ARG A 301 -5.75 26.72 -30.54
CA ARG A 301 -5.70 25.27 -30.31
C ARG A 301 -4.37 24.69 -30.75
N LEU A 302 -3.79 23.84 -29.92
CA LEU A 302 -2.65 23.01 -30.27
C LEU A 302 -3.13 21.59 -30.54
N ILE A 303 -2.96 21.14 -31.78
CA ILE A 303 -3.16 19.75 -32.17
C ILE A 303 -1.84 19.02 -31.97
N VAL A 304 -1.86 17.98 -31.15
CA VAL A 304 -0.70 17.16 -30.80
C VAL A 304 -0.98 15.74 -31.28
N THR A 305 -0.16 15.23 -32.20
CA THR A 305 -0.22 13.83 -32.61
C THR A 305 1.02 13.11 -32.11
N ILE A 306 0.83 12.25 -31.11
CA ILE A 306 1.87 11.36 -30.61
C ILE A 306 2.00 10.19 -31.59
N MET A 307 3.12 10.14 -32.32
CA MET A 307 3.32 9.20 -33.41
C MET A 307 3.86 7.87 -32.88
N GLU A 308 5.08 7.90 -32.34
CA GLU A 308 5.79 6.71 -31.88
C GLU A 308 6.81 7.05 -30.79
N GLY A 309 7.15 6.05 -29.98
CA GLY A 309 8.31 6.04 -29.10
C GLY A 309 9.44 5.26 -29.78
N ALA A 310 10.69 5.56 -29.47
CA ALA A 310 11.84 4.83 -29.95
C ALA A 310 12.84 4.57 -28.83
N ASP A 311 13.40 3.37 -28.80
CA ASP A 311 14.43 2.93 -27.83
C ASP A 311 14.07 3.26 -26.36
N LEU A 312 12.81 3.05 -26.00
CA LEU A 312 12.32 3.27 -24.63
C LEU A 312 13.06 2.35 -23.63
N HIS A 313 13.18 2.83 -22.39
CA HIS A 313 13.78 2.05 -21.31
C HIS A 313 12.96 0.77 -21.05
N PRO A 314 13.60 -0.42 -20.97
CA PRO A 314 12.93 -1.67 -20.63
C PRO A 314 12.70 -1.75 -19.12
N SER A 315 11.47 -1.51 -18.68
CA SER A 315 11.08 -1.60 -17.27
C SER A 315 10.69 -3.02 -16.84
N ASP A 316 10.17 -3.86 -17.75
CA ASP A 316 9.75 -5.21 -17.40
C ASP A 316 10.92 -6.21 -17.35
N PRO A 317 10.82 -7.27 -16.52
CA PRO A 317 11.77 -8.41 -16.52
C PRO A 317 11.88 -9.16 -17.85
N THR A 318 10.88 -8.98 -18.73
CA THR A 318 10.90 -9.56 -20.09
C THR A 318 11.82 -8.81 -21.04
N GLY A 319 12.36 -7.66 -20.61
CA GLY A 319 13.18 -6.76 -21.42
C GLY A 319 12.34 -5.88 -22.36
N THR A 320 11.05 -5.72 -22.08
CA THR A 320 10.14 -4.82 -22.82
C THR A 320 9.45 -3.85 -21.85
N SER A 321 8.50 -3.07 -22.36
CA SER A 321 7.56 -2.27 -21.57
C SER A 321 6.20 -2.28 -22.26
N ASP A 322 5.15 -1.92 -21.53
CA ASP A 322 3.79 -1.64 -21.98
C ASP A 322 3.51 -0.12 -22.01
N PRO A 323 4.16 0.66 -22.90
CA PRO A 323 4.20 2.11 -22.77
C PRO A 323 2.92 2.83 -23.23
N TYR A 324 2.59 3.92 -22.53
CA TYR A 324 1.62 4.93 -22.94
C TYR A 324 2.13 6.34 -22.64
N CYS A 325 1.58 7.33 -23.35
CA CYS A 325 1.92 8.73 -23.14
C CYS A 325 0.80 9.45 -22.38
N GLU A 326 1.19 10.27 -21.41
CA GLU A 326 0.36 11.27 -20.75
C GLU A 326 0.83 12.65 -21.21
N VAL A 327 -0.07 13.38 -21.87
CA VAL A 327 0.22 14.69 -22.45
C VAL A 327 -0.62 15.72 -21.70
N SER A 328 0.04 16.72 -21.14
CA SER A 328 -0.60 17.76 -20.34
C SER A 328 -0.18 19.16 -20.77
N MET A 329 -1.10 20.12 -20.60
CA MET A 329 -0.84 21.53 -20.84
C MET A 329 -1.71 22.35 -19.86
N GLY A 330 -1.06 22.90 -18.84
CA GLY A 330 -1.74 23.52 -17.71
C GLY A 330 -2.63 22.50 -16.97
N SER A 331 -3.94 22.74 -16.96
CA SER A 331 -4.94 21.87 -16.33
C SER A 331 -5.56 20.81 -17.26
N GLN A 332 -5.18 20.81 -18.54
CA GLN A 332 -5.64 19.84 -19.53
C GLN A 332 -4.69 18.65 -19.57
N GLU A 333 -5.24 17.43 -19.63
CA GLU A 333 -4.46 16.19 -19.62
C GLU A 333 -5.20 15.12 -20.44
N GLN A 334 -4.48 14.46 -21.35
CA GLN A 334 -4.97 13.40 -22.21
C GLN A 334 -3.96 12.25 -22.27
N LYS A 335 -4.43 11.02 -22.48
CA LYS A 335 -3.60 9.81 -22.49
C LYS A 335 -3.77 9.01 -23.78
N THR A 336 -2.69 8.41 -24.28
CA THR A 336 -2.76 7.48 -25.42
C THR A 336 -3.25 6.11 -24.96
N LYS A 337 -3.48 5.21 -25.92
CA LYS A 337 -3.62 3.78 -25.60
C LYS A 337 -2.29 3.21 -25.14
N VAL A 338 -2.35 2.19 -24.30
CA VAL A 338 -1.21 1.34 -23.92
C VAL A 338 -0.90 0.40 -25.09
N ILE A 339 0.38 0.29 -25.46
CA ILE A 339 0.85 -0.69 -26.45
C ILE A 339 1.71 -1.70 -25.69
N PRO A 340 1.31 -2.97 -25.60
CA PRO A 340 2.03 -3.93 -24.77
C PRO A 340 3.31 -4.46 -25.44
N LYS A 341 4.34 -4.67 -24.63
CA LYS A 341 5.60 -5.37 -24.93
C LYS A 341 6.36 -4.82 -26.13
N ASP A 342 6.44 -3.50 -26.21
CA ASP A 342 7.08 -2.82 -27.33
C ASP A 342 7.84 -1.58 -26.86
N LEU A 343 9.16 -1.58 -27.05
CA LEU A 343 10.03 -0.43 -26.76
C LEU A 343 10.01 0.61 -27.89
N ASN A 344 9.35 0.31 -29.02
CA ASN A 344 9.19 1.19 -30.17
C ASN A 344 7.69 1.34 -30.55
N PRO A 345 6.83 1.73 -29.58
CA PRO A 345 5.39 1.70 -29.73
C PRO A 345 4.91 2.74 -30.76
N LYS A 346 3.91 2.39 -31.57
CA LYS A 346 3.28 3.30 -32.53
C LYS A 346 1.86 3.69 -32.13
N TRP A 347 1.74 4.78 -31.35
CA TRP A 347 0.44 5.21 -30.81
C TRP A 347 -0.47 5.90 -31.82
N ASN A 348 0.08 6.68 -32.75
CA ASN A 348 -0.65 7.48 -33.74
C ASN A 348 -1.91 8.15 -33.17
N SER A 349 -1.76 8.78 -31.99
CA SER A 349 -2.87 9.30 -31.18
C SER A 349 -2.90 10.82 -31.26
N THR A 350 -4.00 11.36 -31.78
CA THR A 350 -4.21 12.81 -31.90
C THR A 350 -5.01 13.35 -30.73
N MET A 351 -4.52 14.44 -30.14
CA MET A 351 -5.07 15.15 -28.99
C MET A 351 -5.18 16.64 -29.33
N ILE A 352 -6.15 17.32 -28.73
CA ILE A 352 -6.36 18.76 -28.94
C ILE A 352 -6.34 19.46 -27.60
N PHE A 353 -5.52 20.49 -27.47
CA PHE A 353 -5.38 21.31 -26.27
C PHE A 353 -5.72 22.77 -26.57
N SER A 354 -6.51 23.40 -25.70
CA SER A 354 -6.81 24.83 -25.77
C SER A 354 -5.63 25.64 -25.23
N VAL A 355 -5.05 26.50 -26.06
CA VAL A 355 -3.98 27.42 -25.69
C VAL A 355 -4.61 28.64 -25.02
N LYS A 356 -4.08 29.04 -23.87
CA LYS A 356 -4.51 30.20 -23.08
C LYS A 356 -3.49 31.33 -23.13
N ASP A 357 -2.19 31.01 -23.11
CA ASP A 357 -1.10 31.98 -23.13
C ASP A 357 0.04 31.44 -24.01
N LEU A 358 0.32 32.12 -25.14
CA LEU A 358 1.31 31.69 -26.12
C LEU A 358 2.75 31.67 -25.58
N GLU A 359 3.05 32.48 -24.57
CA GLU A 359 4.39 32.61 -24.00
C GLU A 359 4.59 31.68 -22.80
N LYS A 360 3.53 31.41 -22.03
CA LYS A 360 3.61 30.63 -20.78
C LYS A 360 3.15 29.19 -20.89
N ASP A 361 2.30 28.85 -21.85
CA ASP A 361 1.81 27.48 -21.97
C ASP A 361 2.95 26.56 -22.43
N VAL A 362 3.12 25.48 -21.67
CA VAL A 362 4.10 24.42 -21.94
C VAL A 362 3.36 23.10 -22.08
N LEU A 363 3.62 22.41 -23.19
CA LEU A 363 3.17 21.05 -23.43
C LEU A 363 4.16 20.09 -22.76
N CYS A 364 3.71 19.35 -21.76
CA CYS A 364 4.49 18.31 -21.10
C CYS A 364 4.04 16.95 -21.62
N ILE A 365 4.98 16.16 -22.15
CA ILE A 365 4.73 14.79 -22.62
C ILE A 365 5.54 13.86 -21.72
N SER A 366 4.85 13.01 -20.98
CA SER A 366 5.46 11.98 -20.13
C SER A 366 5.10 10.60 -20.65
N VAL A 367 6.08 9.71 -20.71
CA VAL A 367 5.88 8.31 -21.10
C VAL A 367 5.95 7.45 -19.84
N PHE A 368 5.03 6.49 -19.73
CA PHE A 368 4.94 5.59 -18.60
C PHE A 368 4.78 4.16 -19.06
N ASP A 369 5.33 3.22 -18.29
CA ASP A 369 5.04 1.80 -18.39
C ASP A 369 3.77 1.47 -17.60
N ARG A 370 2.89 0.65 -18.16
CA ARG A 370 1.62 0.33 -17.50
C ARG A 370 1.76 -0.90 -16.62
N ASP A 371 1.76 -0.71 -15.31
CA ASP A 371 1.74 -1.80 -14.34
C ASP A 371 0.34 -2.07 -13.76
N PHE A 372 -0.04 -3.35 -13.65
CA PHE A 372 -1.26 -3.78 -12.95
C PHE A 372 -1.09 -3.81 -11.44
N PHE A 373 0.07 -4.21 -10.93
CA PHE A 373 0.29 -4.44 -9.50
C PHE A 373 0.93 -3.27 -8.75
N SER A 374 1.62 -2.37 -9.43
CA SER A 374 2.29 -1.19 -8.86
C SER A 374 1.83 0.07 -9.57
N PRO A 375 2.12 1.27 -8.99
CA PRO A 375 2.11 2.48 -9.79
C PRO A 375 3.00 2.31 -11.02
N ASN A 376 2.52 2.81 -12.15
CA ASN A 376 3.19 2.81 -13.44
C ASN A 376 4.63 3.37 -13.36
N ASP A 377 5.59 2.65 -13.93
CA ASP A 377 6.97 3.12 -14.04
C ASP A 377 7.10 4.31 -15.00
N PHE A 378 8.00 5.23 -14.66
CA PHE A 378 8.24 6.43 -15.44
C PHE A 378 9.33 6.15 -16.49
N LEU A 379 8.98 6.31 -17.77
CA LEU A 379 9.85 6.06 -18.92
C LEU A 379 10.41 7.36 -19.53
N GLY A 380 10.29 8.47 -18.81
CA GLY A 380 10.87 9.76 -19.17
C GLY A 380 9.86 10.81 -19.61
N ARG A 381 10.33 12.06 -19.67
CA ARG A 381 9.51 13.22 -20.04
C ARG A 381 10.22 14.18 -20.96
N THR A 382 9.44 14.92 -21.73
CA THR A 382 9.91 16.05 -22.53
C THR A 382 8.89 17.18 -22.49
N GLU A 383 9.36 18.39 -22.77
CA GLU A 383 8.54 19.60 -22.70
C GLU A 383 8.74 20.46 -23.94
N VAL A 384 7.65 21.02 -24.45
CA VAL A 384 7.66 21.92 -25.61
C VAL A 384 6.82 23.15 -25.29
N THR A 385 7.46 24.31 -25.24
CA THR A 385 6.79 25.61 -25.08
C THR A 385 5.97 25.97 -26.32
N VAL A 386 4.77 26.51 -26.17
CA VAL A 386 3.96 26.93 -27.33
C VAL A 386 4.67 28.00 -28.18
N SER A 387 5.42 28.90 -27.55
CA SER A 387 6.21 29.94 -28.24
C SER A 387 7.29 29.40 -29.18
N SER A 388 7.86 28.21 -28.90
CA SER A 388 8.84 27.59 -29.80
C SER A 388 8.17 27.00 -31.04
N ILE A 389 6.96 26.46 -30.90
CA ILE A 389 6.14 25.96 -32.02
C ILE A 389 5.77 27.13 -32.94
N LEU A 390 5.35 28.26 -32.37
CA LEU A 390 4.96 29.45 -33.14
C LEU A 390 6.10 30.01 -34.00
N LYS A 391 7.35 29.98 -33.50
CA LYS A 391 8.53 30.46 -34.22
C LYS A 391 8.89 29.61 -35.44
N GLU A 392 8.50 28.34 -35.45
CA GLU A 392 8.82 27.39 -36.52
C GLU A 392 7.77 27.41 -37.66
N GLY A 393 6.65 28.12 -37.48
CA GLY A 393 5.66 28.43 -38.52
C GLY A 393 4.26 27.86 -38.22
N ASN A 394 3.30 28.18 -39.10
CA ASN A 394 1.89 27.81 -38.94
C ASN A 394 1.52 26.40 -39.46
N GLY A 395 2.51 25.62 -39.93
CA GLY A 395 2.30 24.26 -40.45
C GLY A 395 2.44 23.18 -39.38
N PRO A 396 2.08 21.92 -39.69
CA PRO A 396 2.40 20.79 -38.83
C PRO A 396 3.92 20.59 -38.78
N ILE A 397 4.47 20.55 -37.57
CA ILE A 397 5.90 20.35 -37.30
C ILE A 397 6.08 19.00 -36.64
N THR A 398 6.88 18.12 -37.24
CA THR A 398 7.24 16.84 -36.62
C THR A 398 8.59 16.97 -35.93
N LYS A 399 8.65 16.64 -34.63
CA LYS A 399 9.86 16.63 -33.82
C LYS A 399 10.13 15.24 -33.28
N ARG A 400 11.40 14.87 -33.26
CA ARG A 400 11.92 13.75 -32.48
C ARG A 400 12.61 14.34 -31.25
N LEU A 401 12.08 14.04 -30.07
CA LEU A 401 12.47 14.64 -28.80
C LEU A 401 13.05 13.57 -27.90
N LEU A 402 14.16 13.88 -27.22
CA LEU A 402 14.73 13.01 -26.20
C LEU A 402 13.84 13.02 -24.96
N LEU A 403 13.67 11.85 -24.34
CA LEU A 403 13.06 11.72 -23.03
C LEU A 403 14.13 11.94 -21.95
N HIS A 404 13.85 12.86 -21.04
CA HIS A 404 14.73 13.21 -19.93
C HIS A 404 14.37 12.44 -18.66
N GLU A 405 15.31 12.44 -17.70
CA GLU A 405 15.21 11.73 -16.41
C GLU A 405 15.23 10.20 -16.51
N VAL A 406 15.63 9.70 -17.69
CA VAL A 406 15.86 8.28 -18.00
C VAL A 406 17.11 8.13 -18.87
N ASP A 407 17.67 6.92 -18.91
CA ASP A 407 18.92 6.64 -19.63
C ASP A 407 18.74 6.57 -21.16
N THR A 408 17.56 6.11 -21.62
CA THR A 408 17.23 5.93 -23.04
C THR A 408 15.79 6.31 -23.32
N GLY A 409 15.49 6.66 -24.57
CA GLY A 409 14.14 6.89 -25.05
C GLY A 409 14.00 8.19 -25.84
N GLU A 410 13.32 8.09 -26.97
CA GLU A 410 12.90 9.22 -27.79
C GLU A 410 11.40 9.14 -28.07
N ILE A 411 10.78 10.29 -28.33
CA ILE A 411 9.38 10.38 -28.74
C ILE A 411 9.26 11.22 -30.01
N VAL A 412 8.48 10.73 -30.97
CA VAL A 412 8.15 11.43 -32.20
C VAL A 412 6.76 12.02 -32.07
N VAL A 413 6.67 13.34 -32.19
CA VAL A 413 5.42 14.10 -32.05
C VAL A 413 5.24 15.06 -33.21
N THR A 414 4.01 15.16 -33.72
CA THR A 414 3.61 16.20 -34.67
C THR A 414 2.77 17.26 -33.96
N LEU A 415 3.12 18.53 -34.12
CA LEU A 415 2.53 19.68 -33.44
C LEU A 415 2.00 20.66 -34.48
N GLU A 416 0.75 21.09 -34.34
CA GLU A 416 0.12 22.05 -35.26
C GLU A 416 -0.74 23.06 -34.48
N LEU A 417 -0.41 24.35 -34.59
CA LEU A 417 -1.20 25.43 -34.01
C LEU A 417 -2.30 25.88 -34.98
N LYS A 418 -3.56 25.89 -34.50
CA LYS A 418 -4.73 26.34 -35.27
C LYS A 418 -5.55 27.36 -34.52
N ASN A 419 -6.36 28.10 -35.29
CA ASN A 419 -7.38 29.01 -34.79
C ASN A 419 -6.86 30.04 -33.77
N LEU A 420 -5.64 30.52 -33.98
CA LEU A 420 -5.05 31.59 -33.19
C LEU A 420 -5.91 32.85 -33.33
N LYS A 421 -6.49 33.31 -32.22
CA LYS A 421 -7.09 34.64 -32.13
C LYS A 421 -5.94 35.62 -32.06
N ILE A 422 -5.61 36.21 -33.21
CA ILE A 422 -4.67 37.33 -33.26
C ILE A 422 -5.32 38.47 -32.47
N LEU A 423 -4.72 38.82 -31.33
CA LEU A 423 -5.09 39.99 -30.53
C LEU A 423 -4.53 41.27 -31.14
#